data_AF-A0AAV9I6E4-F1
#
_entry.id   AF-A0AAV9I6E4-F1
#
_cell.length_a   1.000
_cell.length_b   1.000
_cell.length_c   1.000
_cell.angle_alpha   90.00
_cell.angle_beta   90.00
_cell.angle_gamma   90.00
#
_symmetry.space_group_name_H-M   'P 1'
#
loop_
_entity.id
_entity.type
_entity.pdbx_description
1 polymer ?
#
loop_
_entity_poly.entity_id
_entity_poly.type
_entity_poly.pdbx_seq_one_letter_code
_entity_poly.pdbx_strand_id
1 'polypeptide(L)'
;MFKLHAAWFMQFIYPASICVLSKGWSAASCAIYLPSIFITVAEFFCFLVFPTDTNGGKHICFIMRVIATTFMCVWWLRLRLFQVGNILELVHFWRSLLLGFFGFLFWILLPTLLHYTGLQRHRLPQLTNGRAPFVWNPSLMTYNVALKMVLLGFKIFHSVFLVPFIEEIQVRNLGFRFMTLWLCGRSSELSNWLLDVSLYEFCWPSIIIISLGFGCCHTRYEFEWLAGFLYGLMVQVVAIKDKNVINAILVHCITNLCLNVYILMSGNFYLW
;
A
#
# COMPACT_ATOMS: atom_id res chain seq x y z
N MET A 1 -16.89 6.34 7.92
CA MET A 1 -15.91 7.40 8.23
C MET A 1 -14.71 6.88 9.02
N PHE A 2 -14.87 6.14 10.12
CA PHE A 2 -13.74 5.65 10.95
C PHE A 2 -12.65 4.85 10.20
N LYS A 3 -13.00 4.03 9.20
CA LYS A 3 -12.03 3.25 8.39
C LYS A 3 -11.20 4.11 7.41
N LEU A 4 -11.75 5.22 6.94
CA LEU A 4 -11.00 6.17 6.10
C LEU A 4 -9.88 6.84 6.93
N HIS A 5 -10.13 7.06 8.23
CA HIS A 5 -9.17 7.68 9.12
C HIS A 5 -8.00 6.77 9.48
N ALA A 6 -8.14 5.43 9.52
CA ALA A 6 -7.04 4.51 9.87
C ALA A 6 -5.97 4.38 8.77
N ALA A 7 -6.37 4.31 7.49
CA ALA A 7 -5.43 4.33 6.37
C ALA A 7 -4.72 5.69 6.26
N TRP A 8 -5.47 6.78 6.49
CA TRP A 8 -4.91 8.12 6.60
C TRP A 8 -4.01 8.27 7.83
N PHE A 9 -4.30 7.57 8.94
CA PHE A 9 -3.47 7.54 10.15
C PHE A 9 -2.06 7.02 9.84
N MET A 10 -1.94 5.91 9.09
CA MET A 10 -0.62 5.40 8.70
C MET A 10 0.07 6.26 7.64
N GLN A 11 -0.67 6.99 6.79
CA GLN A 11 -0.07 7.89 5.80
C GLN A 11 0.29 9.27 6.34
N PHE A 12 -0.37 9.74 7.40
CA PHE A 12 -0.22 11.09 7.97
C PHE A 12 0.47 11.06 9.32
N ILE A 13 -0.02 10.23 10.25
CA ILE A 13 0.50 10.13 11.60
C ILE A 13 1.79 9.31 11.61
N TYR A 14 2.01 8.34 10.73
CA TYR A 14 3.32 7.68 10.69
C TYR A 14 4.46 8.65 10.31
N PRO A 15 4.39 9.42 9.20
CA PRO A 15 5.35 10.50 8.93
C PRO A 15 5.42 11.58 10.02
N ALA A 16 4.26 12.04 10.50
CA ALA A 16 4.19 13.13 11.47
C ALA A 16 4.67 12.69 12.87
N SER A 17 4.40 11.46 13.29
CA SER A 17 4.90 10.88 14.54
C SER A 17 6.38 10.58 14.44
N ILE A 18 6.88 10.09 13.31
CA ILE A 18 8.33 10.00 13.08
C ILE A 18 8.94 11.40 13.17
N CYS A 19 8.30 12.41 12.59
CA CYS A 19 8.73 13.81 12.64
C CYS A 19 8.73 14.38 14.07
N VAL A 20 7.72 14.08 14.88
CA VAL A 20 7.58 14.56 16.27
C VAL A 20 8.53 13.81 17.21
N LEU A 21 8.76 12.53 16.97
CA LEU A 21 9.63 11.69 17.79
C LEU A 21 11.12 11.85 17.41
N SER A 22 11.43 12.16 16.14
CA SER A 22 12.77 12.58 15.75
C SER A 22 13.05 13.97 16.31
N LYS A 23 14.04 14.09 17.20
CA LYS A 23 14.49 15.37 17.81
C LYS A 23 15.15 16.33 16.80
N GLY A 24 14.55 16.56 15.62
CA GLY A 24 15.02 17.52 14.63
C GLY A 24 14.56 17.24 13.20
N TRP A 25 14.24 18.30 12.46
CA TRP A 25 14.05 18.29 11.00
C TRP A 25 15.42 18.19 10.32
N SER A 26 15.85 16.99 9.92
CA SER A 26 16.92 16.90 8.93
C SER A 26 16.35 17.19 7.54
N ALA A 27 17.11 17.84 6.67
CA ALA A 27 16.68 18.12 5.29
C ALA A 27 16.24 16.85 4.54
N ALA A 28 16.84 15.70 4.87
CA ALA A 28 16.47 14.40 4.32
C ALA A 28 15.08 13.94 4.77
N SER A 29 14.77 14.02 6.07
CA SER A 29 13.43 13.70 6.59
C SER A 29 12.36 14.59 5.96
N CYS A 30 12.65 15.89 5.79
CA CYS A 30 11.75 16.83 5.14
C CYS A 30 11.50 16.43 3.68
N ALA A 31 12.56 16.14 2.92
CA ALA A 31 12.45 15.76 1.52
C ALA A 31 11.65 14.47 1.29
N ILE A 32 11.64 13.56 2.26
CA ILE A 32 10.87 12.30 2.22
C ILE A 32 9.40 12.56 2.57
N TYR A 33 9.14 13.27 3.67
CA TYR A 33 7.79 13.35 4.24
C TYR A 33 6.95 14.52 3.71
N LEU A 34 7.54 15.65 3.30
CA LEU A 34 6.78 16.78 2.74
C LEU A 34 5.91 16.33 1.55
N PRO A 35 6.44 15.61 0.53
CA PRO A 35 5.63 15.19 -0.61
C PRO A 35 4.41 14.34 -0.20
N SER A 36 4.56 13.44 0.76
CA SER A 36 3.44 12.62 1.26
C SER A 36 2.40 13.46 2.00
N ILE A 37 2.85 14.43 2.82
CA ILE A 37 1.96 15.37 3.49
C ILE A 37 1.21 16.22 2.46
N PHE A 38 1.92 16.79 1.47
CA PHE A 38 1.33 17.60 0.41
C PHE A 38 0.30 16.83 -0.41
N ILE A 39 0.58 15.58 -0.78
CA ILE A 39 -0.39 14.74 -1.50
C ILE A 39 -1.61 14.50 -0.65
N THR A 40 -1.43 14.17 0.62
CA THR A 40 -2.58 13.83 1.46
C THR A 40 -3.44 15.07 1.75
N VAL A 41 -2.80 16.23 1.91
CA VAL A 41 -3.49 17.53 1.97
C VAL A 41 -4.20 17.82 0.66
N ALA A 42 -3.57 17.60 -0.49
CA ALA A 42 -4.16 17.81 -1.81
C ALA A 42 -5.35 16.86 -2.06
N GLU A 43 -5.26 15.60 -1.65
CA GLU A 43 -6.37 14.64 -1.66
C GLU A 43 -7.53 15.14 -0.79
N PHE A 44 -7.23 15.63 0.41
CA PHE A 44 -8.24 16.19 1.31
C PHE A 44 -8.94 17.40 0.68
N PHE A 45 -8.18 18.32 0.10
CA PHE A 45 -8.75 19.45 -0.65
C PHE A 45 -9.56 19.00 -1.85
N CYS A 46 -9.12 17.98 -2.61
CA CYS A 46 -9.92 17.41 -3.69
C CYS A 46 -11.26 16.88 -3.18
N PHE A 47 -11.29 16.22 -2.02
CA PHE A 47 -12.55 15.77 -1.40
C PHE A 47 -13.45 16.91 -0.95
N LEU A 48 -12.89 18.06 -0.56
CA LEU A 48 -13.67 19.25 -0.20
C LEU A 48 -14.22 19.97 -1.44
N VAL A 49 -13.44 20.06 -2.52
CA VAL A 49 -13.81 20.80 -3.74
C VAL A 49 -14.76 20.02 -4.63
N PHE A 50 -14.60 18.70 -4.74
CA PHE A 50 -15.43 17.85 -5.57
C PHE A 50 -16.37 17.04 -4.67
N PRO A 51 -17.65 17.43 -4.56
CA PRO A 51 -18.55 16.77 -3.63
C PRO A 51 -18.71 15.29 -4.01
N THR A 52 -18.42 14.44 -3.03
CA THR A 52 -18.38 12.98 -3.18
C THR A 52 -19.76 12.35 -3.27
N ASP A 53 -20.83 13.14 -3.26
CA ASP A 53 -22.19 12.67 -3.49
C ASP A 53 -22.45 12.35 -4.96
N THR A 54 -21.74 13.00 -5.89
CA THR A 54 -21.80 12.69 -7.31
C THR A 54 -20.79 11.60 -7.72
N ASN A 55 -21.20 10.68 -8.59
CA ASN A 55 -20.28 9.69 -9.17
C ASN A 55 -19.11 10.38 -9.90
N GLY A 56 -19.37 11.51 -10.58
CA GLY A 56 -18.36 12.32 -11.26
C GLY A 56 -17.25 12.83 -10.34
N GLY A 57 -17.60 13.42 -9.20
CA GLY A 57 -16.63 13.95 -8.24
C GLY A 57 -15.64 12.88 -7.76
N LYS A 58 -16.13 11.68 -7.44
CA LYS A 58 -15.28 10.57 -6.97
C LYS A 58 -14.23 10.14 -7.99
N HIS A 59 -14.60 10.07 -9.27
CA HIS A 59 -13.67 9.67 -10.33
C HIS A 59 -12.60 10.73 -10.60
N ILE A 60 -12.94 12.01 -10.50
CA ILE A 60 -11.99 13.12 -10.63
C ILE A 60 -11.01 13.12 -9.45
N CYS A 61 -11.49 13.00 -8.21
CA CYS A 61 -10.63 12.86 -7.03
C CYS A 61 -9.65 11.68 -7.18
N PHE A 62 -10.15 10.55 -7.72
CA PHE A 62 -9.31 9.39 -7.98
C PHE A 62 -8.21 9.69 -9.01
N ILE A 63 -8.52 10.29 -10.16
CA ILE A 63 -7.50 10.64 -11.17
C ILE A 63 -6.46 11.60 -10.58
N MET A 64 -6.91 12.64 -9.86
CA MET A 64 -6.01 13.61 -9.23
C MET A 64 -5.07 12.93 -8.23
N ARG A 65 -5.61 11.99 -7.43
CA ARG A 65 -4.81 11.15 -6.54
C ARG A 65 -3.74 10.39 -7.31
N VAL A 66 -4.09 9.71 -8.41
CA VAL A 66 -3.12 8.96 -9.22
C VAL A 66 -2.01 9.87 -9.76
N ILE A 67 -2.36 11.05 -10.27
CA ILE A 67 -1.38 12.01 -10.81
C ILE A 67 -0.45 12.51 -9.69
N ALA A 68 -1.00 12.93 -8.56
CA ALA A 68 -0.22 13.44 -7.44
C ALA A 68 0.74 12.38 -6.90
N THR A 69 0.23 11.15 -6.72
CA THR A 69 0.96 9.95 -6.32
C THR A 69 2.13 9.66 -7.28
N THR A 70 1.88 9.73 -8.59
CA THR A 70 2.91 9.56 -9.63
C THR A 70 4.00 10.63 -9.52
N PHE A 71 3.62 11.89 -9.33
CA PHE A 71 4.56 12.99 -9.17
C PHE A 71 5.48 12.79 -7.96
N MET A 72 4.94 12.37 -6.81
CA MET A 72 5.78 12.03 -5.64
C MET A 72 6.72 10.86 -5.92
N CYS A 73 6.28 9.81 -6.61
CA CYS A 73 7.17 8.71 -6.98
C CYS A 73 8.36 9.21 -7.81
N VAL A 74 8.09 10.01 -8.84
CA VAL A 74 9.12 10.61 -9.70
C VAL A 74 10.04 11.53 -8.89
N TRP A 75 9.48 12.33 -8.00
CA TRP A 75 10.23 13.23 -7.12
C TRP A 75 11.19 12.46 -6.20
N TRP A 76 10.71 11.42 -5.53
CA TRP A 76 11.52 10.57 -4.66
C TRP A 76 12.63 9.84 -5.42
N LEU A 77 12.32 9.31 -6.62
CA LEU A 77 13.31 8.68 -7.48
C LEU A 77 14.41 9.68 -7.89
N ARG A 78 14.03 10.90 -8.26
CA ARG A 78 14.99 11.95 -8.65
C ARG A 78 15.93 12.32 -7.52
N LEU A 79 15.42 12.44 -6.30
CA LEU A 79 16.22 12.83 -5.13
C LEU A 79 17.11 11.71 -4.59
N ARG A 80 17.05 10.49 -5.16
CA ARG A 80 17.81 9.31 -4.67
C ARG A 80 17.66 9.14 -3.15
N LEU A 81 16.49 9.48 -2.60
CA LEU A 81 16.20 9.38 -1.16
C LEU A 81 16.27 7.94 -0.64
N PHE A 82 16.32 7.01 -1.57
CA PHE A 82 16.56 5.62 -1.31
C PHE A 82 18.05 5.38 -1.62
N GLN A 83 18.81 4.86 -0.65
CA GLN A 83 20.13 4.28 -0.93
C GLN A 83 19.91 2.99 -1.75
N VAL A 84 19.75 3.17 -3.04
CA VAL A 84 19.43 2.10 -3.98
C VAL A 84 20.59 1.94 -4.94
N GLY A 85 21.65 1.35 -4.40
CA GLY A 85 22.55 0.60 -5.27
C GLY A 85 21.68 -0.42 -6.02
N ASN A 86 21.69 -0.33 -7.35
CA ASN A 86 21.08 -1.31 -8.26
C ASN A 86 19.57 -1.64 -8.05
N ILE A 87 18.69 -0.64 -8.01
CA ILE A 87 17.20 -0.82 -8.10
C ILE A 87 16.82 -1.85 -9.16
N LEU A 88 17.43 -1.71 -10.33
CA LEU A 88 17.01 -2.43 -11.52
C LEU A 88 17.65 -3.82 -11.63
N GLU A 89 18.51 -4.20 -10.70
CA GLU A 89 18.99 -5.58 -10.64
C GLU A 89 17.90 -6.44 -10.04
N LEU A 90 17.08 -6.98 -10.94
CA LEU A 90 16.17 -8.09 -10.68
C LEU A 90 16.98 -9.33 -10.34
N VAL A 91 17.41 -9.43 -9.09
CA VAL A 91 18.25 -10.55 -8.63
C VAL A 91 17.46 -11.87 -8.66
N HIS A 92 16.14 -11.82 -8.48
CA HIS A 92 15.33 -13.02 -8.22
C HIS A 92 13.91 -12.98 -8.81
N PHE A 93 13.81 -12.59 -10.09
CA PHE A 93 12.53 -12.44 -10.80
C PHE A 93 11.55 -13.61 -10.62
N TRP A 94 11.99 -14.86 -10.84
CA TRP A 94 11.13 -16.05 -10.75
C TRP A 94 10.56 -16.28 -9.35
N ARG A 95 11.37 -16.05 -8.30
CA ARG A 95 10.89 -16.16 -6.93
C ARG A 95 9.86 -15.08 -6.65
N SER A 96 10.08 -13.85 -7.10
CA SER A 96 9.12 -12.76 -6.95
C SER A 96 7.79 -13.07 -7.66
N LEU A 97 7.84 -13.73 -8.83
CA LEU A 97 6.65 -14.17 -9.56
C LEU A 97 5.86 -15.23 -8.80
N LEU A 98 6.54 -16.27 -8.30
CA LEU A 98 5.90 -17.30 -7.49
C LEU A 98 5.29 -16.72 -6.20
N LEU A 99 6.04 -15.91 -5.48
CA LEU A 99 5.57 -15.31 -4.23
C LEU A 99 4.45 -14.29 -4.46
N GLY A 100 4.48 -13.55 -5.57
CA GLY A 100 3.37 -12.67 -5.95
C GLY A 100 2.09 -13.47 -6.23
N PHE A 101 2.21 -14.61 -6.92
CA PHE A 101 1.08 -15.51 -7.11
C PHE A 101 0.55 -16.09 -5.78
N PHE A 102 1.44 -16.51 -4.86
CA PHE A 102 1.03 -16.95 -3.52
C PHE A 102 0.36 -15.83 -2.72
N GLY A 103 0.87 -14.61 -2.82
CA GLY A 103 0.24 -13.43 -2.24
C GLY A 103 -1.20 -13.27 -2.73
N PHE A 104 -1.42 -13.36 -4.04
CA PHE A 104 -2.75 -13.37 -4.64
C PHE A 104 -3.63 -14.49 -4.07
N LEU A 105 -3.11 -15.71 -3.94
CA LEU A 105 -3.86 -16.82 -3.36
C LEU A 105 -4.27 -16.55 -1.89
N PHE A 106 -3.44 -15.88 -1.09
CA PHE A 106 -3.85 -15.49 0.27
C PHE A 106 -5.07 -14.57 0.26
N TRP A 107 -5.12 -13.60 -0.65
CA TRP A 107 -6.24 -12.66 -0.75
C TRP A 107 -7.56 -13.33 -1.15
N ILE A 108 -7.51 -14.40 -1.97
CA ILE A 108 -8.71 -15.09 -2.47
C ILE A 108 -9.10 -16.28 -1.60
N LEU A 109 -8.13 -17.14 -1.27
CA LEU A 109 -8.39 -18.42 -0.62
C LEU A 109 -8.58 -18.27 0.89
N LEU A 110 -7.89 -17.33 1.55
CA LEU A 110 -7.98 -17.21 3.01
C LEU A 110 -9.40 -16.84 3.48
N PRO A 111 -10.08 -15.82 2.93
CA PRO A 111 -11.46 -15.54 3.31
C PRO A 111 -12.40 -16.73 3.04
N THR A 112 -12.18 -17.41 1.90
CA THR A 112 -12.95 -18.59 1.51
C THR A 112 -12.77 -19.73 2.53
N LEU A 113 -11.53 -20.02 2.92
CA LEU A 113 -11.20 -21.04 3.92
C LEU A 113 -11.76 -20.70 5.30
N LEU A 114 -11.65 -19.43 5.73
CA LEU A 114 -12.18 -18.98 7.02
C LEU A 114 -13.71 -19.05 7.06
N HIS A 115 -14.38 -18.81 5.93
CA HIS A 115 -15.81 -19.02 5.79
C HIS A 115 -16.18 -20.51 5.93
N TYR A 116 -15.50 -21.40 5.21
CA TYR A 116 -15.77 -22.84 5.28
C TYR A 116 -15.48 -23.47 6.65
N THR A 117 -14.49 -22.95 7.38
CA THR A 117 -14.16 -23.40 8.75
C THR A 117 -15.10 -22.83 9.81
N GLY A 118 -16.04 -21.96 9.45
CA GLY A 118 -16.97 -21.31 10.38
C GLY A 118 -16.32 -20.23 11.26
N LEU A 119 -15.05 -19.91 11.02
CA LEU A 119 -14.33 -18.83 11.72
C LEU A 119 -14.83 -17.46 11.26
N GLN A 120 -15.28 -17.35 10.01
CA GLN A 120 -15.91 -16.14 9.47
C GLN A 120 -17.43 -16.25 9.47
N ARG A 121 -18.07 -15.53 10.41
CA ARG A 121 -19.52 -15.55 10.62
C ARG A 121 -20.29 -14.67 9.63
N HIS A 122 -19.68 -13.62 9.09
CA HIS A 122 -20.34 -12.77 8.11
C HIS A 122 -20.30 -13.41 6.71
N ARG A 123 -21.42 -13.30 5.97
CA ARG A 123 -21.49 -13.73 4.57
C ARG A 123 -20.34 -13.10 3.79
N LEU A 124 -19.73 -13.89 2.89
CA LEU A 124 -18.89 -13.38 1.81
C LEU A 124 -19.53 -12.11 1.25
N PRO A 125 -18.74 -11.05 0.97
CA PRO A 125 -19.28 -9.79 0.47
C PRO A 125 -20.20 -10.10 -0.71
N GLN A 126 -21.50 -9.90 -0.53
CA GLN A 126 -22.46 -10.16 -1.60
C GLN A 126 -22.08 -9.28 -2.79
N LEU A 127 -22.18 -9.82 -4.02
CA LEU A 127 -22.16 -9.01 -5.24
C LEU A 127 -23.11 -7.84 -5.00
N THR A 128 -22.54 -6.65 -4.88
CA THR A 128 -23.18 -5.59 -4.12
C THR A 128 -24.43 -5.07 -4.81
N ASN A 129 -25.59 -5.33 -4.22
CA ASN A 129 -26.79 -4.52 -4.41
C ASN A 129 -26.58 -3.17 -3.66
N GLY A 130 -25.89 -2.24 -4.30
CA GLY A 130 -26.03 -0.79 -4.10
C GLY A 130 -25.61 -0.12 -2.78
N ARG A 131 -25.19 -0.84 -1.72
CA ARG A 131 -24.96 -0.24 -0.38
C ARG A 131 -23.52 -0.20 0.13
N ALA A 132 -22.53 -0.63 -0.65
CA ALA A 132 -21.13 -0.46 -0.26
C ALA A 132 -20.62 0.91 -0.75
N PRO A 133 -19.93 1.71 0.09
CA PRO A 133 -19.37 2.98 -0.32
C PRO A 133 -18.26 2.70 -1.34
N PHE A 134 -18.57 2.98 -2.61
CA PHE A 134 -17.64 2.93 -3.75
C PHE A 134 -17.11 1.53 -4.08
N VAL A 135 -17.96 0.72 -4.72
CA VAL A 135 -17.51 -0.44 -5.49
C VAL A 135 -17.18 0.06 -6.89
N TRP A 136 -15.90 0.01 -7.25
CA TRP A 136 -15.41 0.48 -8.54
C TRP A 136 -15.84 -0.51 -9.63
N ASN A 137 -17.11 -0.50 -10.01
CA ASN A 137 -17.66 -1.42 -11.01
C ASN A 137 -17.88 -0.68 -12.35
N PRO A 138 -17.05 -0.95 -13.39
CA PRO A 138 -17.19 -0.31 -14.70
C PRO A 138 -18.55 -0.54 -15.36
N SER A 139 -19.24 -1.64 -15.05
CA SER A 139 -20.56 -1.96 -15.62
C SER A 139 -21.66 -1.03 -15.11
N LEU A 140 -21.49 -0.46 -13.92
CA LEU A 140 -22.45 0.45 -13.29
C LEU A 140 -22.21 1.93 -13.64
N MET A 141 -21.08 2.24 -14.30
CA MET A 141 -20.76 3.61 -14.69
C MET A 141 -21.63 4.05 -15.88
N THR A 142 -22.12 5.29 -15.85
CA THR A 142 -22.96 5.87 -16.92
C THR A 142 -22.16 6.51 -18.06
N TYR A 143 -20.83 6.51 -17.99
CA TYR A 143 -19.95 7.09 -19.00
C TYR A 143 -19.96 6.33 -20.33
N ASN A 144 -19.47 6.99 -21.38
CA ASN A 144 -19.16 6.33 -22.64
C ASN A 144 -18.03 5.29 -22.47
N VAL A 145 -17.92 4.35 -23.42
CA VAL A 145 -16.96 3.24 -23.36
C VAL A 145 -15.51 3.74 -23.27
N ALA A 146 -15.16 4.78 -24.02
CA ALA A 146 -13.80 5.32 -24.02
C ALA A 146 -13.38 5.82 -22.62
N LEU A 147 -14.22 6.62 -21.97
CA LEU A 147 -13.95 7.14 -20.63
C LEU A 147 -13.91 6.01 -19.58
N LYS A 148 -14.78 5.00 -19.69
CA LYS A 148 -14.71 3.80 -18.83
C LYS A 148 -13.37 3.10 -18.94
N MET A 149 -12.86 2.91 -20.17
CA MET A 149 -11.57 2.26 -20.41
C MET A 149 -10.40 3.10 -19.90
N VAL A 150 -10.44 4.42 -20.06
CA VAL A 150 -9.43 5.32 -19.48
C VAL A 150 -9.41 5.21 -17.96
N LEU A 151 -10.58 5.34 -17.32
CA LEU A 151 -10.70 5.19 -15.87
C LEU A 151 -10.18 3.83 -15.40
N LEU A 152 -10.46 2.75 -16.14
CA LEU A 152 -10.03 1.39 -15.82
C LEU A 152 -8.52 1.26 -15.93
N GLY A 153 -7.94 1.84 -16.98
CA GLY A 153 -6.49 1.96 -17.15
C GLY A 153 -5.85 2.66 -15.95
N PHE A 154 -6.39 3.80 -15.49
CA PHE A 154 -5.91 4.50 -14.30
C PHE A 154 -6.02 3.64 -13.03
N LYS A 155 -7.14 2.93 -12.83
CA LYS A 155 -7.33 2.04 -11.66
C LYS A 155 -6.33 0.87 -11.64
N ILE A 156 -6.14 0.21 -12.78
CA ILE A 156 -5.18 -0.88 -12.91
C ILE A 156 -3.76 -0.35 -12.74
N PHE A 157 -3.38 0.71 -13.43
CA PHE A 157 -2.04 1.29 -13.32
C PHE A 157 -1.70 1.69 -11.87
N HIS A 158 -2.64 2.39 -11.21
CA HIS A 158 -2.46 2.79 -9.82
C HIS A 158 -2.31 1.58 -8.89
N SER A 159 -3.20 0.60 -8.98
CA SER A 159 -3.16 -0.57 -8.11
C SER A 159 -2.00 -1.51 -8.38
N VAL A 160 -1.56 -1.67 -9.64
CA VAL A 160 -0.49 -2.60 -10.01
C VAL A 160 0.90 -1.99 -9.85
N PHE A 161 1.08 -0.67 -10.05
CA PHE A 161 2.41 -0.06 -10.04
C PHE A 161 2.59 0.94 -8.90
N LEU A 162 1.75 1.97 -8.85
CA LEU A 162 1.96 3.07 -7.91
C LEU A 162 1.80 2.66 -6.46
N VAL A 163 0.75 1.90 -6.15
CA VAL A 163 0.46 1.42 -4.79
C VAL A 163 1.60 0.51 -4.30
N PRO A 164 1.96 -0.58 -4.99
CA PRO A 164 3.12 -1.40 -4.62
C PRO A 164 4.40 -0.60 -4.42
N PHE A 165 4.69 0.33 -5.33
CA PHE A 165 5.89 1.14 -5.24
C PHE A 165 5.93 1.96 -3.95
N ILE A 166 4.84 2.69 -3.65
CA ILE A 166 4.77 3.56 -2.48
C ILE A 166 4.70 2.76 -1.19
N GLU A 167 3.81 1.78 -1.13
CA GLU A 167 3.59 1.01 0.09
C GLU A 167 4.84 0.23 0.48
N GLU A 168 5.52 -0.42 -0.45
CA GLU A 168 6.72 -1.19 -0.09
C GLU A 168 7.90 -0.28 0.27
N ILE A 169 8.02 0.90 -0.34
CA ILE A 169 9.00 1.90 0.07
C ILE A 169 8.69 2.45 1.46
N GLN A 170 7.45 2.86 1.72
CA GLN A 170 7.07 3.44 3.00
C GLN A 170 7.13 2.40 4.11
N VAL A 171 6.65 1.19 3.86
CA VAL A 171 6.50 0.15 4.88
C VAL A 171 7.79 -0.66 5.05
N ARG A 172 8.36 -1.22 3.97
CA ARG A 172 9.54 -2.12 4.06
C ARG A 172 10.85 -1.41 4.17
N ASN A 173 10.92 -0.17 3.71
CA ASN A 173 12.14 0.62 3.83
C ASN A 173 12.07 1.59 5.01
N LEU A 174 11.25 2.63 4.90
CA LEU A 174 11.24 3.70 5.91
C LEU A 174 10.69 3.20 7.25
N GLY A 175 9.50 2.60 7.23
CA GLY A 175 8.80 2.18 8.43
C GLY A 175 9.51 1.04 9.14
N PHE A 176 9.99 0.06 8.39
CA PHE A 176 10.76 -1.04 8.93
C PHE A 176 12.07 -0.60 9.60
N ARG A 177 12.86 0.31 8.99
CA ARG A 177 14.08 0.85 9.60
C ARG A 177 13.76 1.61 10.89
N PHE A 178 12.72 2.42 10.89
CA PHE A 178 12.26 3.13 12.08
C PHE A 178 11.86 2.17 13.20
N MET A 179 11.05 1.14 12.90
CA MET A 179 10.64 0.15 13.90
C MET A 179 11.82 -0.66 14.43
N THR A 180 12.79 -0.98 13.57
CA THR A 180 14.00 -1.69 13.97
C THR A 180 14.87 -0.82 14.89
N LEU A 181 15.02 0.47 14.59
CA LEU A 181 15.69 1.43 15.47
C LEU A 181 15.05 1.43 16.87
N TRP A 182 13.73 1.61 16.88
CA TRP A 182 12.96 1.84 18.10
C TRP A 182 12.86 0.58 18.98
N LEU A 183 12.60 -0.59 18.38
CA LEU A 183 12.39 -1.85 19.12
C LEU A 183 13.68 -2.58 19.45
N CYS A 184 14.67 -2.52 18.56
CA CYS A 184 15.90 -3.30 18.72
C CYS A 184 17.01 -2.48 19.43
N GLY A 185 16.74 -1.25 19.86
CA GLY A 185 17.63 -0.45 20.72
C GLY A 185 18.93 0.02 20.06
N ARG A 186 18.94 0.16 18.73
CA ARG A 186 20.15 0.59 18.00
C ARG A 186 20.35 2.10 18.07
N SER A 187 20.81 2.57 19.22
CA SER A 187 21.19 3.96 19.46
C SER A 187 22.50 4.33 18.73
N SER A 188 22.41 4.86 17.51
CA SER A 188 23.23 6.02 17.13
C SER A 188 22.31 7.24 17.12
N GLU A 189 22.87 8.43 17.32
CA GLU A 189 22.11 9.68 17.41
C GLU A 189 20.97 9.74 16.36
N LEU A 190 19.76 10.07 16.82
CA LEU A 190 18.52 10.08 16.01
C LEU A 190 18.58 11.02 14.79
N SER A 191 19.69 11.75 14.61
CA SER A 191 19.93 12.70 13.53
C SER A 191 20.00 12.05 12.15
N ASN A 192 20.49 10.79 12.01
CA ASN A 192 20.69 10.11 10.72
C ASN A 192 20.21 8.65 10.63
N TRP A 193 19.22 8.25 11.43
CA TRP A 193 18.69 6.87 11.46
C TRP A 193 18.33 6.27 10.09
N LEU A 194 17.94 7.11 9.12
CA LEU A 194 17.58 6.69 7.77
C LEU A 194 18.75 6.04 7.02
N LEU A 195 19.97 6.53 7.28
CA LEU A 195 21.21 6.07 6.67
C LEU A 195 21.90 5.01 7.55
N ASP A 196 21.71 5.10 8.87
CA ASP A 196 22.43 4.28 9.84
C ASP A 196 21.84 2.87 10.02
N VAL A 197 20.51 2.72 9.92
CA VAL A 197 19.85 1.42 10.13
C VAL A 197 19.72 0.68 8.82
N SER A 198 20.52 -0.35 8.60
CA SER A 198 20.43 -1.19 7.41
C SER A 198 19.07 -1.86 7.26
N LEU A 199 18.54 -1.94 6.04
CA LEU A 199 17.28 -2.64 5.72
C LEU A 199 17.33 -4.14 6.04
N TYR A 200 18.53 -4.68 6.25
CA TYR A 200 18.78 -6.12 6.41
C TYR A 200 18.97 -6.52 7.87
N GLU A 201 19.05 -5.54 8.75
CA GLU A 201 19.12 -5.75 10.18
C GLU A 201 17.71 -5.73 10.72
N PHE A 202 17.37 -6.73 11.53
CA PHE A 202 16.03 -6.89 12.03
C PHE A 202 16.02 -7.50 13.41
N CYS A 203 14.92 -7.27 14.12
CA CYS A 203 14.50 -8.13 15.20
C CYS A 203 13.06 -8.60 14.93
N TRP A 204 12.70 -9.80 15.40
CA TRP A 204 11.36 -10.35 15.18
C TRP A 204 10.21 -9.40 15.54
N PRO A 205 10.29 -8.61 16.64
CA PRO A 205 9.26 -7.63 16.95
C PRO A 205 9.05 -6.60 15.83
N SER A 206 10.10 -6.11 15.15
CA SER A 206 9.94 -5.11 14.10
C SER A 206 9.23 -5.67 12.88
N ILE A 207 9.52 -6.91 12.50
CA ILE A 207 8.81 -7.63 11.43
C ILE A 207 7.33 -7.83 11.80
N ILE A 208 7.06 -8.33 13.01
CA ILE A 208 5.68 -8.63 13.43
C ILE A 208 4.84 -7.35 13.49
N ILE A 209 5.37 -6.27 14.10
CA ILE A 209 4.64 -5.01 14.27
C ILE A 209 4.41 -4.32 12.93
N ILE A 210 5.40 -4.27 12.03
CA ILE A 210 5.21 -3.62 10.73
C ILE A 210 4.19 -4.38 9.87
N SER A 211 4.22 -5.72 9.90
CA SER A 211 3.26 -6.55 9.18
C SER A 211 1.87 -6.47 9.80
N LEU A 212 1.75 -6.36 11.13
CA LEU A 212 0.48 -6.14 11.80
C LEU A 212 -0.10 -4.77 11.44
N GLY A 213 0.72 -3.72 11.41
CA GLY A 213 0.34 -2.40 10.93
C GLY A 213 -0.19 -2.45 9.50
N PHE A 214 0.49 -3.18 8.61
CA PHE A 214 0.02 -3.41 7.24
C PHE A 214 -1.32 -4.15 7.20
N GLY A 215 -1.51 -5.20 8.01
CA GLY A 215 -2.79 -5.90 8.16
C GLY A 215 -3.91 -4.97 8.65
N CYS A 216 -3.65 -4.13 9.64
CA CYS A 216 -4.61 -3.16 10.17
C CYS A 216 -5.05 -2.09 9.15
N CYS A 217 -4.23 -1.81 8.12
CA CYS A 217 -4.64 -0.97 6.99
C CYS A 217 -5.72 -1.63 6.11
N HIS A 218 -5.86 -2.96 6.20
CA HIS A 218 -6.76 -3.77 5.38
C HIS A 218 -7.93 -4.29 6.20
N THR A 219 -8.77 -3.38 6.69
CA THR A 219 -9.91 -3.71 7.57
C THR A 219 -11.26 -3.50 6.89
N ARG A 220 -11.33 -3.50 5.55
CA ARG A 220 -12.58 -3.28 4.84
C ARG A 220 -13.54 -4.43 5.12
N TYR A 221 -13.06 -5.66 5.10
CA TYR A 221 -13.83 -6.88 5.41
C TYR A 221 -13.34 -7.60 6.67
N GLU A 222 -14.25 -8.40 7.25
CA GLU A 222 -13.91 -9.30 8.36
C GLU A 222 -12.83 -10.28 7.85
N PHE A 223 -11.69 -10.38 8.54
CA PHE A 223 -10.50 -11.20 8.20
C PHE A 223 -9.58 -10.73 7.08
N GLU A 224 -9.90 -9.64 6.39
CA GLU A 224 -8.98 -9.06 5.41
C GLU A 224 -7.65 -8.62 6.05
N TRP A 225 -7.72 -8.19 7.32
CA TRP A 225 -6.53 -7.78 8.08
C TRP A 225 -5.54 -8.94 8.27
N LEU A 226 -6.04 -10.17 8.35
CA LEU A 226 -5.21 -11.36 8.51
C LEU A 226 -4.51 -11.70 7.20
N ALA A 227 -5.22 -11.60 6.06
CA ALA A 227 -4.60 -11.72 4.74
C ALA A 227 -3.50 -10.65 4.56
N GLY A 228 -3.81 -9.40 4.90
CA GLY A 228 -2.85 -8.30 4.91
C GLY A 228 -1.66 -8.57 5.82
N PHE A 229 -1.88 -9.06 7.04
CA PHE A 229 -0.80 -9.40 7.99
C PHE A 229 0.14 -10.47 7.43
N LEU A 230 -0.42 -11.61 6.97
CA LEU A 230 0.35 -12.73 6.43
C LEU A 230 1.10 -12.33 5.16
N TYR A 231 0.45 -11.57 4.29
CA TYR A 231 1.07 -10.99 3.11
C TYR A 231 2.21 -10.03 3.48
N GLY A 232 1.98 -9.15 4.45
CA GLY A 232 2.99 -8.22 4.95
C GLY A 232 4.20 -8.92 5.57
N LEU A 233 3.99 -10.03 6.29
CA LEU A 233 5.08 -10.87 6.79
C LEU A 233 5.89 -11.47 5.63
N MET A 234 5.21 -12.08 4.67
CA MET A 234 5.85 -12.71 3.51
C MET A 234 6.72 -11.70 2.75
N VAL A 235 6.17 -10.53 2.43
CA VAL A 235 6.89 -9.51 1.65
C VAL A 235 8.04 -8.89 2.45
N GLN A 236 7.89 -8.71 3.78
CA GLN A 236 8.98 -8.25 4.63
C GLN A 236 10.14 -9.25 4.67
N VAL A 237 9.84 -10.55 4.77
CA VAL A 237 10.85 -11.61 4.73
C VAL A 237 11.58 -11.61 3.38
N VAL A 238 10.87 -11.42 2.27
CA VAL A 238 11.49 -11.26 0.94
C VAL A 238 12.44 -10.07 0.92
N ALA A 239 11.99 -8.89 1.35
CA ALA A 239 12.81 -7.68 1.34
C ALA A 239 14.12 -7.85 2.13
N ILE A 240 14.07 -8.50 3.30
CA ILE A 240 15.23 -8.76 4.15
C ILE A 240 16.15 -9.81 3.53
N LYS A 241 15.60 -10.96 3.11
CA LYS A 241 16.37 -12.09 2.57
C LYS A 241 17.09 -11.71 1.28
N ASP A 242 16.39 -10.97 0.43
CA ASP A 242 16.88 -10.60 -0.90
C ASP A 242 17.75 -9.36 -0.86
N LYS A 243 17.76 -8.69 0.29
CA LYS A 243 18.43 -7.42 0.50
C LYS A 243 18.03 -6.39 -0.56
N ASN A 244 16.77 -6.42 -0.99
CA ASN A 244 16.29 -5.60 -2.09
C ASN A 244 14.78 -5.35 -1.98
N VAL A 245 14.40 -4.07 -1.81
CA VAL A 245 12.99 -3.63 -1.76
C VAL A 245 12.27 -3.82 -3.10
N ILE A 246 13.01 -3.88 -4.21
CA ILE A 246 12.43 -4.02 -5.55
C ILE A 246 11.82 -5.41 -5.77
N ASN A 247 12.38 -6.44 -5.16
CA ASN A 247 11.74 -7.76 -5.18
C ASN A 247 10.41 -7.73 -4.41
N ALA A 248 10.33 -7.00 -3.29
CA ALA A 248 9.08 -6.79 -2.58
C ALA A 248 8.05 -6.00 -3.41
N ILE A 249 8.48 -4.91 -4.08
CA ILE A 249 7.64 -4.17 -5.02
C ILE A 249 7.13 -5.11 -6.12
N LEU A 250 7.99 -5.92 -6.72
CA LEU A 250 7.61 -6.84 -7.80
C LEU A 250 6.61 -7.90 -7.33
N VAL A 251 6.85 -8.52 -6.17
CA VAL A 251 5.90 -9.47 -5.54
C VAL A 251 4.52 -8.81 -5.41
N HIS A 252 4.49 -7.55 -4.99
CA HIS A 252 3.25 -6.79 -4.82
C HIS A 252 2.61 -6.36 -6.14
N CYS A 253 3.38 -5.92 -7.13
CA CYS A 253 2.88 -5.69 -8.48
C CYS A 253 2.21 -6.94 -9.06
N ILE A 254 2.84 -8.11 -8.91
CA ILE A 254 2.32 -9.38 -9.43
C ILE A 254 1.07 -9.81 -8.67
N THR A 255 1.06 -9.69 -7.34
CA THR A 255 -0.12 -9.94 -6.50
C THR A 255 -1.31 -9.11 -7.00
N ASN A 256 -1.11 -7.80 -7.18
CA ASN A 256 -2.17 -6.89 -7.60
C ASN A 256 -2.58 -7.11 -9.05
N LEU A 257 -1.65 -7.47 -9.93
CA LEU A 257 -1.96 -7.81 -11.32
C LEU A 257 -2.87 -9.04 -11.38
N CYS A 258 -2.51 -10.14 -10.68
CA CYS A 258 -3.33 -11.34 -10.59
C CYS A 258 -4.70 -11.03 -9.98
N LEU A 259 -4.76 -10.20 -8.95
CA LEU A 259 -6.02 -9.79 -8.32
C LEU A 259 -6.90 -8.99 -9.28
N ASN A 260 -6.34 -8.05 -10.04
CA ASN A 260 -7.07 -7.28 -11.06
C ASN A 260 -7.65 -8.18 -12.16
N VAL A 261 -6.85 -9.13 -12.67
CA VAL A 261 -7.32 -10.11 -13.66
C VAL A 261 -8.47 -10.94 -13.09
N TYR A 262 -8.32 -11.47 -11.88
CA TYR A 262 -9.37 -12.23 -11.21
C TYR A 262 -10.66 -11.41 -11.05
N ILE A 263 -10.57 -10.16 -10.57
CA ILE A 263 -11.72 -9.27 -10.38
C ILE A 263 -12.47 -9.05 -11.69
N LEU A 264 -11.76 -8.79 -12.79
CA LEU A 264 -12.36 -8.55 -14.09
C LEU A 264 -13.02 -9.82 -14.66
N MET A 265 -12.43 -10.99 -14.44
CA MET A 265 -12.98 -12.27 -14.89
C MET A 265 -14.19 -12.73 -14.06
N SER A 266 -14.14 -12.54 -12.75
CA SER A 266 -15.15 -13.07 -11.83
C SER A 266 -16.26 -12.07 -11.48
N GLY A 267 -16.08 -10.79 -11.78
CA GLY A 267 -16.97 -9.71 -11.36
C GLY A 267 -16.92 -9.39 -9.87
N ASN A 268 -15.91 -9.89 -9.13
CA ASN A 268 -15.77 -9.70 -7.68
C ASN A 268 -15.16 -8.34 -7.33
N PHE A 269 -15.81 -7.26 -7.76
CA PHE A 269 -15.34 -5.87 -7.58
C PHE A 269 -15.23 -5.41 -6.11
N TYR A 270 -15.65 -6.23 -5.14
CA TYR A 270 -15.46 -5.96 -3.72
C TYR A 270 -13.98 -6.02 -3.30
N LEU A 271 -13.13 -6.72 -4.07
CA LEU A 271 -11.70 -6.86 -3.84
C LEU A 271 -10.87 -5.62 -4.27
N TRP A 272 -11.54 -4.53 -4.69
CA TRP A 272 -10.94 -3.28 -5.18
C TRP A 272 -11.20 -2.08 -4.27
#